data_AF-A0A349UKG8-F1
#
_entry.id   AF-A0A349UKG8-F1
#
_cell.length_a   1.000
_cell.length_b   1.000
_cell.length_c   1.000
_cell.angle_alpha   90.00
_cell.angle_beta   90.00
_cell.angle_gamma   90.00
#
_symmetry.space_group_name_H-M   'P 1'
#
loop_
_entity.id
_entity.type
_entity.pdbx_description
1 polymer ?
#
loop_
_entity_poly.entity_id
_entity_poly.type
_entity_poly.pdbx_seq_one_letter_code
_entity_poly.pdbx_strand_id
1 'polypeptide(L)'
;MTGKSESRCICTVKTKGECLPMSFMYRIYRVVLICLILSVTAVTVVAQRGSSVPAPATAAAMRPMTTRPAGEADLQVTEEEFTIIALPDTQVYSQKFPQIFLQQTDWIARNAGKLHLACVIHEGDITQRGTDAEWQAALRALSRLDGVIPYCIAPGNHDLLRSKPPNRWYDMLDQRLPFSKFQEQPWFAGAPGKSIRTAAYKIEAQGLKLLVVCLEYGAPDSSLAWANEIVAKNPDRQTIIVTHNYMYDDDTRSGPGDLYNPKNFNSELNDGEDIWEKLVRRHKNIFLVLSGHVKGSGTGRLTSTGDHGNAIHQILANYQMRPEGGGGYLRILRFSPAGKKIFIRTFSPYHNAVCISPDHQFDLDWASPPR
;
A
#
# COMPACT_ATOMS: atom_id res chain seq x y z
N MET A 1 -58.68 -44.16 -1.61
CA MET A 1 -57.95 -44.12 -2.90
C MET A 1 -56.46 -44.03 -2.57
N THR A 2 -55.80 -45.13 -2.16
CA THR A 2 -55.00 -46.04 -3.02
C THR A 2 -54.14 -45.25 -4.02
N GLY A 3 -52.81 -45.29 -4.08
CA GLY A 3 -51.79 -46.14 -3.47
C GLY A 3 -50.58 -46.21 -4.44
N LYS A 4 -49.37 -46.05 -3.89
CA LYS A 4 -48.08 -46.68 -4.23
C LYS A 4 -47.66 -47.05 -5.68
N SER A 5 -46.40 -46.69 -5.97
CA SER A 5 -45.26 -47.53 -6.40
C SER A 5 -45.07 -48.02 -7.84
N GLU A 6 -43.85 -47.71 -8.32
CA GLU A 6 -42.83 -48.63 -8.88
C GLU A 6 -42.96 -49.24 -10.29
N SER A 7 -41.75 -49.51 -10.82
CA SER A 7 -41.36 -50.55 -11.80
C SER A 7 -41.31 -50.10 -13.28
N ARG A 8 -40.13 -49.94 -13.90
CA ARG A 8 -39.08 -50.90 -14.36
C ARG A 8 -39.29 -51.37 -15.82
N CYS A 9 -38.13 -51.58 -16.47
CA CYS A 9 -37.86 -52.26 -17.76
C CYS A 9 -38.15 -51.42 -19.01
N ILE A 10 -37.28 -51.39 -20.03
CA ILE A 10 -36.76 -52.54 -20.77
C ILE A 10 -35.29 -52.36 -21.16
N CYS A 11 -34.51 -53.43 -20.94
CA CYS A 11 -33.21 -53.69 -21.55
C CYS A 11 -33.36 -54.20 -22.99
N THR A 12 -32.46 -53.83 -23.89
CA THR A 12 -32.08 -54.64 -25.06
C THR A 12 -30.57 -54.60 -25.29
N VAL A 13 -29.90 -55.59 -24.68
CA VAL A 13 -28.92 -56.54 -25.26
C VAL A 13 -28.61 -56.30 -26.76
N LYS A 14 -27.36 -56.21 -27.27
CA LYS A 14 -26.33 -57.28 -27.31
C LYS A 14 -25.00 -56.73 -27.86
N THR A 15 -23.90 -57.11 -27.22
CA THR A 15 -22.51 -57.00 -27.71
C THR A 15 -22.23 -57.94 -28.87
N LYS A 16 -21.44 -57.50 -29.86
CA LYS A 16 -20.57 -58.36 -30.68
C LYS A 16 -19.25 -57.63 -30.94
N GLY A 17 -18.17 -58.19 -30.40
CA GLY A 17 -16.84 -57.94 -30.91
C GLY A 17 -16.59 -58.89 -32.07
N GLU A 18 -16.05 -58.37 -33.17
CA GLU A 18 -15.44 -59.15 -34.23
C GLU A 18 -14.15 -58.44 -34.67
N CYS A 19 -13.06 -59.21 -34.67
CA CYS A 19 -11.72 -58.78 -35.05
C CYS A 19 -11.64 -58.54 -36.56
N LEU A 20 -10.99 -57.43 -36.97
CA LEU A 20 -10.72 -57.14 -38.37
C LEU A 20 -9.46 -57.88 -38.87
N PRO A 21 -9.45 -58.28 -40.16
CA PRO A 21 -8.45 -59.19 -40.72
C PRO A 21 -7.10 -58.53 -40.99
N MET A 22 -6.06 -59.37 -40.89
CA MET A 22 -4.63 -59.09 -41.03
C MET A 22 -4.22 -58.83 -42.49
N SER A 23 -4.89 -57.90 -43.17
CA SER A 23 -4.53 -57.46 -44.53
C SER A 23 -4.71 -55.95 -44.78
N PHE A 24 -5.08 -55.17 -43.76
CA PHE A 24 -5.20 -53.70 -43.85
C PHE A 24 -4.01 -52.91 -43.27
N MET A 25 -3.04 -53.57 -42.64
CA MET A 25 -1.86 -52.91 -42.04
C MET A 25 -0.69 -52.64 -43.00
N TYR A 26 -0.72 -53.14 -44.24
CA TYR A 26 0.41 -53.02 -45.18
C TYR A 26 0.28 -51.96 -46.28
N ARG A 27 -0.82 -51.18 -46.31
CA ARG A 27 -1.01 -50.07 -47.27
C ARG A 27 -0.87 -48.65 -46.70
N ILE A 28 -0.72 -48.49 -45.38
CA ILE A 28 -0.54 -47.17 -44.74
C ILE A 28 0.95 -46.80 -44.55
N TYR A 29 1.86 -47.78 -44.56
CA TYR A 29 3.30 -47.54 -44.37
C TYR A 29 4.07 -47.04 -45.61
N ARG A 30 3.44 -46.93 -46.79
CA ARG A 30 4.09 -46.44 -48.03
C ARG A 30 3.78 -44.99 -48.41
N VAL A 31 2.85 -44.33 -47.72
CA VAL A 31 2.55 -42.89 -47.94
C VAL A 31 3.23 -42.00 -46.89
N VAL A 32 3.64 -42.54 -45.74
CA VAL A 32 4.25 -41.77 -44.65
C VAL A 32 5.77 -41.54 -44.83
N LEU A 33 6.45 -42.28 -45.72
CA LEU A 33 7.92 -42.15 -45.90
C LEU A 33 8.36 -41.16 -47.00
N ILE A 34 7.44 -40.65 -47.83
CA ILE A 34 7.80 -39.73 -48.94
C ILE A 34 7.58 -38.24 -48.57
N CYS A 35 6.81 -37.93 -47.51
CA CYS A 35 6.69 -36.54 -47.02
C CYS A 35 7.80 -36.10 -46.06
N LEU A 36 8.76 -36.97 -45.71
CA LEU A 36 9.80 -36.67 -44.72
C LEU A 36 11.16 -36.24 -45.31
N ILE A 37 11.29 -36.11 -46.64
CA ILE A 37 12.60 -35.84 -47.30
C ILE A 37 12.61 -34.54 -48.15
N LEU A 38 11.53 -33.76 -48.21
CA LEU A 38 11.47 -32.52 -49.02
C LEU A 38 11.12 -31.24 -48.23
N SER A 39 11.71 -31.05 -47.06
CA SER A 39 11.68 -29.74 -46.36
C SER A 39 13.00 -29.35 -45.71
N VAL A 40 14.10 -30.04 -46.04
CA VAL A 40 15.46 -29.61 -45.71
C VAL A 40 16.00 -28.72 -46.84
N THR A 41 15.54 -27.47 -46.92
CA THR A 41 16.24 -26.30 -47.51
C THR A 41 15.29 -25.08 -47.54
N ALA A 42 15.00 -24.52 -46.36
CA ALA A 42 14.57 -23.12 -46.19
C ALA A 42 14.60 -22.76 -44.69
N VAL A 43 15.78 -22.73 -44.09
CA VAL A 43 15.97 -22.02 -42.81
C VAL A 43 16.18 -20.56 -43.16
N THR A 44 15.08 -19.88 -43.49
CA THR A 44 15.00 -18.42 -43.39
C THR A 44 14.78 -18.09 -41.92
N VAL A 45 15.66 -17.23 -41.42
CA VAL A 45 15.66 -16.66 -40.07
C VAL A 45 14.29 -16.02 -39.77
N VAL A 46 13.45 -16.72 -39.03
CA VAL A 46 12.39 -16.11 -38.24
C VAL A 46 12.89 -16.11 -36.80
N ALA A 47 13.36 -14.94 -36.38
CA ALA A 47 13.70 -14.68 -34.99
C ALA A 47 12.47 -14.96 -34.12
N GLN A 48 12.45 -16.11 -33.45
CA GLN A 48 11.64 -16.30 -32.27
C GLN A 48 12.16 -15.29 -31.24
N ARG A 49 11.46 -14.15 -31.12
CA ARG A 49 11.44 -13.39 -29.87
C ARG A 49 10.86 -14.32 -28.83
N GLY A 50 11.73 -15.06 -28.15
CA GLY A 50 11.38 -15.67 -26.88
C GLY A 50 10.96 -14.53 -25.97
N SER A 51 9.66 -14.41 -25.73
CA SER A 51 9.14 -13.73 -24.55
C SER A 51 9.61 -14.55 -23.35
N SER A 52 10.82 -14.27 -22.88
CA SER A 52 11.23 -14.64 -21.55
C SER A 52 10.25 -13.98 -20.60
N VAL A 53 9.33 -14.76 -20.04
CA VAL A 53 8.64 -14.35 -18.81
C VAL A 53 9.77 -14.03 -17.84
N PRO A 54 9.90 -12.78 -17.34
CA PRO A 54 10.91 -12.48 -16.37
C PRO A 54 10.71 -13.43 -15.19
N ALA A 55 11.80 -13.99 -14.67
CA ALA A 55 11.74 -14.66 -13.38
C ALA A 55 11.05 -13.71 -12.39
N PRO A 56 10.17 -14.20 -11.50
CA PRO A 56 9.56 -13.34 -10.50
C PRO A 56 10.68 -12.58 -9.79
N ALA A 57 10.57 -11.26 -9.74
CA ALA A 57 11.51 -10.43 -9.03
C ALA A 57 11.63 -10.97 -7.60
N THR A 58 12.77 -11.59 -7.29
CA THR A 58 13.08 -11.96 -5.92
C THR A 58 13.12 -10.65 -5.14
N ALA A 59 12.20 -10.48 -4.19
CA ALA A 59 12.17 -9.30 -3.34
C ALA A 59 13.59 -9.01 -2.83
N ALA A 60 14.06 -7.78 -3.01
CA ALA A 60 15.40 -7.43 -2.59
C ALA A 60 15.53 -7.71 -1.08
N ALA A 61 16.68 -8.25 -0.66
CA ALA A 61 16.92 -8.40 0.78
C ALA A 61 16.91 -7.02 1.46
N MET A 62 16.40 -6.95 2.68
CA MET A 62 16.37 -5.73 3.47
C MET A 62 17.76 -5.09 3.54
N ARG A 63 17.86 -3.82 3.14
CA ARG A 63 19.13 -3.08 3.21
C ARG A 63 19.53 -2.83 4.68
N PRO A 64 20.83 -2.96 5.02
CA PRO A 64 21.31 -2.62 6.35
C PRO A 64 21.04 -1.15 6.68
N MET A 65 20.51 -0.89 7.87
CA MET A 65 20.39 0.46 8.42
C MET A 65 21.65 0.80 9.19
N THR A 66 22.37 1.84 8.75
CA THR A 66 23.41 2.46 9.57
C THR A 66 22.75 3.47 10.48
N THR A 67 23.00 3.36 11.78
CA THR A 67 22.33 4.18 12.80
C THR A 67 23.35 4.85 13.71
N ARG A 68 22.94 5.96 14.32
CA ARG A 68 23.67 6.59 15.41
C ARG A 68 22.68 7.12 16.46
N PRO A 69 23.10 7.34 17.71
CA PRO A 69 22.29 8.05 18.69
C PRO A 69 21.78 9.38 18.13
N ALA A 70 20.53 9.71 18.41
CA ALA A 70 19.95 10.99 18.03
C ALA A 70 20.52 12.11 18.90
N GLY A 71 20.96 13.18 18.24
CA GLY A 71 21.35 14.43 18.89
C GLY A 71 20.21 15.44 18.87
N GLU A 72 20.36 16.51 19.64
CA GLU A 72 19.35 17.59 19.69
C GLU A 72 19.06 18.19 18.31
N ALA A 73 20.12 18.42 17.51
CA ALA A 73 20.01 18.98 16.16
C ALA A 73 19.18 18.12 15.19
N ASP A 74 19.04 16.81 15.42
CA ASP A 74 18.25 15.92 14.56
C ASP A 74 16.73 16.15 14.70
N LEU A 75 16.33 16.76 15.82
CA LEU A 75 14.93 16.99 16.20
C LEU A 75 14.59 18.48 16.31
N GLN A 76 15.53 19.36 15.97
CA GLN A 76 15.31 20.81 15.97
C GLN A 76 14.46 21.24 14.76
N VAL A 77 13.51 22.12 15.02
CA VAL A 77 12.68 22.82 14.03
C VAL A 77 12.73 24.31 14.34
N THR A 78 12.73 25.16 13.32
CA THR A 78 12.58 26.61 13.53
C THR A 78 11.11 26.99 13.68
N GLU A 79 10.84 28.21 14.15
CA GLU A 79 9.47 28.75 14.30
C GLU A 79 8.68 28.75 12.98
N GLU A 80 9.34 28.86 11.83
CA GLU A 80 8.71 28.86 10.51
C GLU A 80 8.56 27.46 9.90
N GLU A 81 9.16 26.44 10.53
CA GLU A 81 9.12 25.05 10.12
C GLU A 81 8.02 24.28 10.87
N PHE A 82 7.55 23.20 10.26
CA PHE A 82 6.62 22.27 10.89
C PHE A 82 6.96 20.84 10.50
N THR A 83 6.40 19.87 11.22
CA THR A 83 6.63 18.45 10.95
C THR A 83 5.35 17.67 10.69
N ILE A 84 5.48 16.61 9.90
CA ILE A 84 4.53 15.51 9.83
C ILE A 84 5.29 14.24 10.20
N ILE A 85 4.67 13.38 11.00
CA ILE A 85 5.23 12.07 11.33
C ILE A 85 4.45 11.00 10.61
N ALA A 86 5.14 10.14 9.86
CA ALA A 86 4.55 8.97 9.22
C ALA A 86 4.93 7.67 9.99
N LEU A 87 3.91 6.86 10.27
CA LEU A 87 3.97 5.57 10.95
C LEU A 87 3.72 4.45 9.95
N PRO A 88 4.77 3.74 9.49
CA PRO A 88 4.63 2.62 8.58
C PRO A 88 4.37 1.30 9.31
N ASP A 89 3.45 0.49 8.79
CA ASP A 89 3.32 -0.96 9.02
C ASP A 89 3.51 -1.41 10.50
N THR A 90 2.69 -0.89 11.41
CA THR A 90 2.82 -1.11 12.87
C THR A 90 2.31 -2.48 13.35
N GLN A 91 1.74 -3.28 12.44
CA GLN A 91 1.16 -4.60 12.65
C GLN A 91 1.94 -5.54 13.59
N VAL A 92 3.27 -5.59 13.46
CA VAL A 92 4.09 -6.48 14.28
C VAL A 92 4.23 -5.95 15.71
N TYR A 93 4.21 -4.62 15.90
CA TYR A 93 4.13 -4.04 17.24
C TYR A 93 2.81 -4.41 17.91
N SER A 94 1.68 -4.22 17.21
CA SER A 94 0.36 -4.60 17.71
C SER A 94 0.27 -6.09 18.08
N GLN A 95 0.97 -6.96 17.34
CA GLN A 95 0.98 -8.41 17.58
C GLN A 95 1.91 -8.86 18.70
N LYS A 96 3.14 -8.32 18.74
CA LYS A 96 4.24 -8.91 19.53
C LYS A 96 4.98 -7.92 20.41
N PHE A 97 4.97 -6.63 20.06
CA PHE A 97 5.73 -5.59 20.74
C PHE A 97 4.86 -4.37 21.08
N PRO A 98 3.70 -4.54 21.76
CA PRO A 98 2.74 -3.45 21.98
C PRO A 98 3.34 -2.28 22.78
N GLN A 99 4.36 -2.55 23.60
CA GLN A 99 5.13 -1.53 24.31
C GLN A 99 5.89 -0.58 23.38
N ILE A 100 6.35 -1.05 22.21
CA ILE A 100 7.08 -0.22 21.24
C ILE A 100 6.11 0.76 20.58
N PHE A 101 4.94 0.28 20.14
CA PHE A 101 3.93 1.17 19.53
C PHE A 101 3.46 2.23 20.52
N LEU A 102 3.19 1.82 21.77
CA LEU A 102 2.81 2.74 22.83
C LEU A 102 3.88 3.79 23.09
N GLN A 103 5.15 3.39 23.20
CA GLN A 103 6.25 4.34 23.42
C GLN A 103 6.45 5.29 22.24
N GLN A 104 6.26 4.78 21.01
CA GLN A 104 6.32 5.58 19.79
C GLN A 104 5.28 6.70 19.82
N THR A 105 4.00 6.38 20.08
CA THR A 105 2.94 7.39 20.14
C THR A 105 3.03 8.28 21.39
N ASP A 106 3.50 7.74 22.52
CA ASP A 106 3.80 8.54 23.72
C ASP A 106 4.89 9.58 23.46
N TRP A 107 5.93 9.21 22.73
CA TRP A 107 7.00 10.15 22.36
C TRP A 107 6.46 11.22 21.42
N ILE A 108 5.64 10.85 20.43
CA ILE A 108 4.99 11.81 19.53
C ILE A 108 4.16 12.82 20.33
N ALA A 109 3.26 12.35 21.19
CA ALA A 109 2.40 13.21 21.99
C ALA A 109 3.20 14.18 22.88
N ARG A 110 4.29 13.69 23.52
CA ARG A 110 5.15 14.51 24.38
C ARG A 110 6.00 15.54 23.63
N ASN A 111 6.28 15.32 22.35
CA ASN A 111 7.13 16.19 21.54
C ASN A 111 6.36 16.99 20.49
N ALA A 112 5.03 16.84 20.40
CA ALA A 112 4.21 17.52 19.39
C ALA A 112 4.47 19.02 19.33
N GLY A 113 4.49 19.72 20.47
CA GLY A 113 4.80 21.14 20.54
C GLY A 113 6.25 21.47 20.12
N LYS A 114 7.23 20.70 20.60
CA LYS A 114 8.65 20.93 20.28
C LYS A 114 9.00 20.71 18.81
N LEU A 115 8.23 19.88 18.12
CA LEU A 115 8.43 19.52 16.71
C LEU A 115 7.55 20.35 15.77
N HIS A 116 6.77 21.30 16.29
CA HIS A 116 5.72 21.98 15.52
C HIS A 116 4.91 20.98 14.69
N LEU A 117 4.50 19.89 15.35
CA LEU A 117 3.86 18.76 14.68
C LEU A 117 2.48 19.19 14.17
N ALA A 118 2.25 18.99 12.87
CA ALA A 118 1.00 19.33 12.20
C ALA A 118 0.01 18.17 12.24
N CYS A 119 0.48 16.96 11.94
CA CYS A 119 -0.29 15.74 12.07
C CYS A 119 0.60 14.49 12.12
N VAL A 120 -0.03 13.36 12.48
CA VAL A 120 0.52 12.01 12.31
C VAL A 120 -0.21 11.31 11.17
N ILE A 121 0.51 10.58 10.33
CA ILE A 121 -0.03 9.78 9.24
C ILE A 121 0.28 8.31 9.52
N HIS A 122 -0.72 7.43 9.48
CA HIS A 122 -0.52 5.99 9.52
C HIS A 122 -0.67 5.42 8.11
N GLU A 123 0.36 4.71 7.63
CA GLU A 123 0.46 4.23 6.24
C GLU A 123 -0.15 2.83 6.05
N GLY A 124 -1.06 2.40 6.93
CA GLY A 124 -1.70 1.08 6.90
C GLY A 124 -1.01 -0.03 7.68
N ASP A 125 -1.68 -1.18 7.69
CA ASP A 125 -1.40 -2.37 8.49
C ASP A 125 -1.15 -2.03 9.96
N ILE A 126 -2.20 -1.57 10.63
CA ILE A 126 -2.23 -1.30 12.07
C ILE A 126 -2.12 -2.62 12.86
N THR A 127 -2.70 -3.70 12.34
CA THR A 127 -2.72 -5.03 12.96
C THR A 127 -2.17 -6.10 12.02
N GLN A 128 -1.68 -7.22 12.56
CA GLN A 128 -1.10 -8.30 11.73
C GLN A 128 -2.12 -9.36 11.32
N ARG A 129 -3.11 -9.59 12.16
CA ARG A 129 -4.17 -10.57 11.97
C ARG A 129 -5.53 -9.93 12.27
N GLY A 130 -5.59 -8.73 12.82
CA GLY A 130 -6.84 -8.11 13.26
C GLY A 130 -7.49 -8.88 14.40
N THR A 131 -6.69 -9.46 15.31
CA THR A 131 -7.24 -10.06 16.54
C THR A 131 -7.69 -8.97 17.51
N ASP A 132 -8.58 -9.32 18.42
CA ASP A 132 -9.06 -8.38 19.45
C ASP A 132 -7.91 -7.84 20.32
N ALA A 133 -6.94 -8.69 20.66
CA ALA A 133 -5.76 -8.30 21.42
C ALA A 133 -4.86 -7.32 20.63
N GLU A 134 -4.66 -7.58 19.34
CA GLU A 134 -3.90 -6.67 18.45
C GLU A 134 -4.59 -5.31 18.34
N TRP A 135 -5.90 -5.28 18.13
CA TRP A 135 -6.66 -4.03 18.08
C TRP A 135 -6.67 -3.30 19.41
N GLN A 136 -6.77 -4.00 20.55
CA GLN A 136 -6.65 -3.38 21.87
C GLN A 136 -5.28 -2.72 22.07
N ALA A 137 -4.20 -3.39 21.66
CA ALA A 137 -2.86 -2.82 21.71
C ALA A 137 -2.72 -1.58 20.81
N ALA A 138 -3.18 -1.68 19.56
CA ALA A 138 -3.14 -0.58 18.60
C ALA A 138 -3.96 0.63 19.08
N LEU A 139 -5.19 0.42 19.54
CA LEU A 139 -6.06 1.49 20.02
C LEU A 139 -5.50 2.15 21.29
N ARG A 140 -4.85 1.38 22.17
CA ARG A 140 -4.14 1.92 23.34
C ARG A 140 -2.97 2.83 22.93
N ALA A 141 -2.25 2.48 21.87
CA ALA A 141 -1.17 3.32 21.36
C ALA A 141 -1.72 4.56 20.64
N LEU A 142 -2.69 4.41 19.74
CA LEU A 142 -3.28 5.51 18.98
C LEU A 142 -4.00 6.53 19.88
N SER A 143 -4.64 6.09 20.97
CA SER A 143 -5.35 7.00 21.88
C SER A 143 -4.45 7.99 22.59
N ARG A 144 -3.12 7.80 22.57
CA ARG A 144 -2.15 8.78 23.07
C ARG A 144 -2.13 10.06 22.24
N LEU A 145 -2.66 10.02 21.02
CA LEU A 145 -2.77 11.18 20.12
C LEU A 145 -4.12 11.90 20.25
N ASP A 146 -5.13 11.26 20.87
CA ASP A 146 -6.48 11.83 21.00
C ASP A 146 -6.42 13.16 21.79
N GLY A 147 -6.95 14.22 21.19
CA GLY A 147 -6.94 15.58 21.77
C GLY A 147 -5.57 16.25 21.83
N VAL A 148 -4.51 15.61 21.30
CA VAL A 148 -3.14 16.15 21.29
C VAL A 148 -2.74 16.59 19.89
N ILE A 149 -2.91 15.72 18.89
CA ILE A 149 -2.50 15.99 17.51
C ILE A 149 -3.47 15.33 16.53
N PRO A 150 -3.83 15.98 15.40
CA PRO A 150 -4.56 15.32 14.33
C PRO A 150 -3.81 14.08 13.84
N TYR A 151 -4.54 13.01 13.54
CA TYR A 151 -3.96 11.84 12.90
C TYR A 151 -4.84 11.30 11.78
N CYS A 152 -4.18 10.96 10.68
CA CYS A 152 -4.79 10.52 9.43
C CYS A 152 -4.44 9.04 9.22
N ILE A 153 -5.43 8.20 8.93
CA ILE A 153 -5.24 6.75 8.83
C ILE A 153 -5.59 6.29 7.42
N ALA A 154 -4.62 5.74 6.70
CA ALA A 154 -4.87 4.82 5.59
C ALA A 154 -4.86 3.39 6.15
N PRO A 155 -5.88 2.55 5.90
CA PRO A 155 -5.86 1.16 6.33
C PRO A 155 -5.06 0.28 5.37
N GLY A 156 -4.38 -0.73 5.92
CA GLY A 156 -3.71 -1.75 5.12
C GLY A 156 -4.60 -2.96 4.86
N ASN A 157 -4.08 -3.92 4.09
CA ASN A 157 -4.81 -5.14 3.76
C ASN A 157 -5.10 -5.99 5.01
N HIS A 158 -4.33 -5.85 6.08
CA HIS A 158 -4.56 -6.56 7.34
C HIS A 158 -5.66 -5.92 8.22
N ASP A 159 -6.09 -4.69 7.92
CA ASP A 159 -7.05 -3.93 8.75
C ASP A 159 -8.50 -3.99 8.25
N LEU A 160 -8.71 -4.33 6.97
CA LEU A 160 -10.00 -4.19 6.30
C LEU A 160 -10.94 -5.38 6.59
N LEU A 161 -11.00 -6.34 5.66
CA LEU A 161 -11.96 -7.44 5.69
C LEU A 161 -11.28 -8.76 6.01
N ARG A 162 -11.81 -9.46 7.01
CA ARG A 162 -11.38 -10.82 7.34
C ARG A 162 -12.57 -11.76 7.44
N SER A 163 -12.42 -12.96 6.87
CA SER A 163 -13.36 -14.05 7.07
C SER A 163 -13.17 -14.66 8.46
N LYS A 164 -14.22 -14.69 9.27
CA LYS A 164 -14.32 -15.60 10.44
C LYS A 164 -15.09 -16.86 10.03
N PRO A 165 -14.68 -18.05 10.48
CA PRO A 165 -15.49 -19.25 10.30
C PRO A 165 -16.91 -19.05 10.86
N PRO A 166 -17.97 -19.57 10.20
CA PRO A 166 -17.98 -20.24 8.91
C PRO A 166 -18.37 -19.29 7.75
N ASN A 167 -17.48 -18.37 7.37
CA ASN A 167 -17.60 -17.42 6.24
C ASN A 167 -18.36 -16.11 6.51
N ARG A 168 -18.14 -15.48 7.66
CA ARG A 168 -18.61 -14.10 7.88
C ARG A 168 -17.47 -13.11 7.69
N TRP A 169 -17.65 -12.20 6.74
CA TRP A 169 -16.77 -11.05 6.54
C TRP A 169 -17.21 -9.92 7.47
N TYR A 170 -16.27 -9.40 8.24
CA TYR A 170 -16.48 -8.24 9.10
C TYR A 170 -15.48 -7.16 8.71
N ASP A 171 -15.96 -5.92 8.59
CA ASP A 171 -15.10 -4.75 8.51
C ASP A 171 -14.49 -4.51 9.89
N MET A 172 -13.21 -4.85 10.01
CA MET A 172 -12.49 -4.76 11.28
C MET A 172 -12.12 -3.31 11.59
N LEU A 173 -11.87 -2.50 10.57
CA LEU A 173 -11.49 -1.10 10.74
C LEU A 173 -12.66 -0.30 11.31
N ASP A 174 -13.82 -0.30 10.65
CA ASP A 174 -14.95 0.55 11.07
C ASP A 174 -15.53 0.16 12.44
N GLN A 175 -15.33 -1.09 12.87
CA GLN A 175 -15.70 -1.53 14.23
C GLN A 175 -14.76 -1.01 15.31
N ARG A 176 -13.49 -0.77 14.97
CA ARG A 176 -12.42 -0.44 15.93
C ARG A 176 -12.10 1.05 15.94
N LEU A 177 -12.22 1.68 14.78
CA LEU A 177 -12.02 3.10 14.52
C LEU A 177 -13.27 3.64 13.81
N PRO A 178 -14.41 3.77 14.52
CA PRO A 178 -15.67 4.14 13.90
C PRO A 178 -15.62 5.56 13.35
N PHE A 179 -16.31 5.79 12.22
CA PHE A 179 -16.47 7.12 11.62
C PHE A 179 -16.89 8.19 12.63
N SER A 180 -17.71 7.84 13.63
CA SER A 180 -18.14 8.78 14.67
C SER A 180 -17.00 9.36 15.50
N LYS A 181 -15.88 8.65 15.64
CA LYS A 181 -14.67 9.16 16.32
C LYS A 181 -14.02 10.31 15.55
N PHE A 182 -14.16 10.33 14.22
CA PHE A 182 -13.50 11.29 13.33
C PHE A 182 -14.45 12.41 12.86
N GLN A 183 -15.72 12.12 12.62
CA GLN A 183 -16.66 13.07 12.01
C GLN A 183 -16.83 14.38 12.81
N GLU A 184 -16.59 14.34 14.13
CA GLU A 184 -16.73 15.49 15.03
C GLU A 184 -15.41 16.28 15.16
N GLN A 185 -14.32 15.78 14.59
CA GLN A 185 -13.02 16.43 14.67
C GLN A 185 -12.94 17.62 13.71
N PRO A 186 -12.41 18.78 14.13
CA PRO A 186 -12.38 19.98 13.30
C PRO A 186 -11.48 19.84 12.06
N TRP A 187 -10.52 18.92 12.13
CA TRP A 187 -9.59 18.60 11.04
C TRP A 187 -10.11 17.51 10.09
N PHE A 188 -11.29 16.93 10.34
CA PHE A 188 -11.88 15.94 9.43
C PHE A 188 -12.57 16.62 8.25
N ALA A 189 -12.22 16.24 7.02
CA ALA A 189 -12.75 16.86 5.80
C ALA A 189 -13.88 16.04 5.14
N GLY A 190 -13.94 14.74 5.42
CA GLY A 190 -15.00 13.86 4.95
C GLY A 190 -14.51 12.45 4.61
N ALA A 191 -15.47 11.55 4.42
CA ALA A 191 -15.23 10.19 3.94
C ALA A 191 -16.47 9.66 3.20
N PRO A 192 -16.31 8.88 2.12
CA PRO A 192 -17.44 8.27 1.43
C PRO A 192 -18.05 7.16 2.31
N GLY A 193 -19.39 7.01 2.24
CA GLY A 193 -20.08 5.90 2.90
C GLY A 193 -20.04 5.87 4.43
N LYS A 194 -19.63 6.97 5.09
CA LYS A 194 -19.43 7.03 6.56
C LYS A 194 -18.46 5.95 7.07
N SER A 195 -17.41 5.69 6.32
CA SER A 195 -16.35 4.73 6.64
C SER A 195 -15.00 5.42 6.50
N ILE A 196 -14.08 5.25 7.45
CA ILE A 196 -12.76 5.89 7.36
C ILE A 196 -11.78 5.13 6.45
N ARG A 197 -12.24 4.07 5.77
CA ARG A 197 -11.41 3.31 4.83
C ARG A 197 -10.76 4.20 3.78
N THR A 198 -11.54 5.16 3.30
CA THR A 198 -11.07 6.28 2.51
C THR A 198 -11.52 7.55 3.22
N ALA A 199 -10.64 8.50 3.48
CA ALA A 199 -10.97 9.70 4.23
C ALA A 199 -10.03 10.86 3.89
N ALA A 200 -10.48 12.08 4.13
CA ALA A 200 -9.68 13.27 3.95
C ALA A 200 -9.67 14.13 5.21
N TYR A 201 -8.57 14.85 5.40
CA TYR A 201 -8.30 15.64 6.59
C TYR A 201 -7.69 16.99 6.20
N LYS A 202 -8.19 18.08 6.79
CA LYS A 202 -7.68 19.44 6.61
C LYS A 202 -6.71 19.75 7.74
N ILE A 203 -5.45 19.96 7.38
CA ILE A 203 -4.37 20.27 8.32
C ILE A 203 -3.88 21.69 8.03
N GLU A 204 -3.56 22.44 9.08
CA GLU A 204 -3.00 23.79 8.97
C GLU A 204 -1.76 23.88 9.85
N ALA A 205 -0.67 24.41 9.29
CA ALA A 205 0.62 24.52 9.99
C ALA A 205 1.43 25.69 9.44
N GLN A 206 1.91 26.58 10.33
CA GLN A 206 2.68 27.78 9.96
C GLN A 206 2.08 28.61 8.80
N GLY A 207 0.75 28.74 8.78
CA GLY A 207 -0.01 29.48 7.77
C GLY A 207 -0.24 28.73 6.45
N LEU A 208 0.26 27.50 6.31
CA LEU A 208 0.01 26.65 5.16
C LEU A 208 -1.20 25.76 5.38
N LYS A 209 -1.95 25.55 4.29
CA LYS A 209 -3.13 24.69 4.27
C LYS A 209 -2.81 23.40 3.51
N LEU A 210 -2.99 22.29 4.21
CA LEU A 210 -2.81 20.96 3.65
C LEU A 210 -4.15 20.20 3.60
N LEU A 211 -4.25 19.31 2.63
CA LEU A 211 -5.25 18.26 2.55
C LEU A 211 -4.52 16.92 2.57
N VAL A 212 -4.81 16.07 3.56
CA VAL A 212 -4.31 14.69 3.57
C VAL A 212 -5.45 13.80 3.14
N VAL A 213 -5.27 13.03 2.06
CA VAL A 213 -6.27 12.07 1.57
C VAL A 213 -5.71 10.66 1.75
N CYS A 214 -6.31 9.92 2.69
CA CYS A 214 -6.02 8.52 2.95
C CYS A 214 -6.95 7.64 2.11
N LEU A 215 -6.38 6.74 1.33
CA LEU A 215 -7.08 5.77 0.51
C LEU A 215 -6.93 4.38 1.13
N GLU A 216 -7.95 3.56 0.96
CA GLU A 216 -7.90 2.16 1.37
C GLU A 216 -6.89 1.35 0.54
N TYR A 217 -6.35 0.28 1.10
CA TYR A 217 -5.57 -0.70 0.34
C TYR A 217 -6.32 -1.16 -0.91
N GLY A 218 -5.67 -1.03 -2.07
CA GLY A 218 -6.26 -1.40 -3.35
C GLY A 218 -7.47 -0.54 -3.74
N ALA A 219 -7.50 0.74 -3.35
CA ALA A 219 -8.66 1.63 -3.51
C ALA A 219 -9.43 1.42 -4.82
N PRO A 220 -10.72 1.02 -4.78
CA PRO A 220 -11.51 0.82 -5.99
C PRO A 220 -11.76 2.15 -6.72
N ASP A 221 -12.22 2.07 -7.96
CA ASP A 221 -12.48 3.26 -8.80
C ASP A 221 -13.47 4.25 -8.14
N SER A 222 -14.43 3.77 -7.34
CA SER A 222 -15.34 4.64 -6.57
C SER A 222 -14.61 5.47 -5.51
N SER A 223 -13.63 4.88 -4.81
CA SER A 223 -12.80 5.59 -3.83
C SER A 223 -11.89 6.60 -4.52
N LEU A 224 -11.32 6.26 -5.69
CA LEU A 224 -10.54 7.20 -6.49
C LEU A 224 -11.39 8.32 -7.10
N ALA A 225 -12.62 8.06 -7.51
CA ALA A 225 -13.54 9.08 -7.99
C ALA A 225 -13.88 10.09 -6.88
N TRP A 226 -14.19 9.60 -5.68
CA TRP A 226 -14.40 10.46 -4.51
C TRP A 226 -13.16 11.28 -4.16
N ALA A 227 -11.97 10.66 -4.20
CA ALA A 227 -10.71 11.34 -3.94
C ALA A 227 -10.46 12.47 -4.96
N ASN A 228 -10.74 12.22 -6.25
CA ASN A 228 -10.66 13.24 -7.30
C ASN A 228 -11.59 14.43 -6.97
N GLU A 229 -12.82 14.17 -6.55
CA GLU A 229 -13.76 15.24 -6.20
C GLU A 229 -13.29 16.08 -5.01
N ILE A 230 -12.83 15.46 -3.93
CA ILE A 230 -12.45 16.21 -2.73
C ILE A 230 -11.17 17.01 -2.95
N VAL A 231 -10.20 16.50 -3.72
CA VAL A 231 -9.00 17.26 -4.09
C VAL A 231 -9.39 18.46 -4.95
N ALA A 232 -10.25 18.27 -5.95
CA ALA A 232 -10.74 19.35 -6.82
C ALA A 232 -11.53 20.43 -6.06
N LYS A 233 -12.27 20.05 -5.00
CA LYS A 233 -13.02 20.97 -4.13
C LYS A 233 -12.14 21.76 -3.14
N ASN A 234 -10.86 21.43 -3.02
CA ASN A 234 -9.91 22.11 -2.11
C ASN A 234 -8.66 22.60 -2.86
N PRO A 235 -8.80 23.43 -3.92
CA PRO A 235 -7.67 23.84 -4.74
C PRO A 235 -6.71 24.80 -4.02
N ASP A 236 -7.12 25.40 -2.90
CA ASP A 236 -6.29 26.26 -2.04
C ASP A 236 -5.41 25.49 -1.06
N ARG A 237 -5.45 24.15 -1.10
CA ARG A 237 -4.70 23.27 -0.20
C ARG A 237 -3.73 22.39 -0.98
N GLN A 238 -2.48 22.34 -0.52
CA GLN A 238 -1.54 21.33 -1.02
C GLN A 238 -1.91 19.95 -0.49
N THR A 239 -1.85 18.95 -1.35
CA THR A 239 -2.42 17.63 -1.08
C THR A 239 -1.34 16.56 -0.94
N ILE A 240 -1.45 15.80 0.14
CA ILE A 240 -0.70 14.57 0.39
C ILE A 240 -1.65 13.39 0.19
N ILE A 241 -1.28 12.44 -0.67
CA ILE A 241 -2.00 11.17 -0.81
C ILE A 241 -1.31 10.12 0.06
N VAL A 242 -2.10 9.32 0.77
CA VAL A 242 -1.60 8.22 1.60
C VAL A 242 -2.37 6.97 1.22
N THR A 243 -1.67 5.89 0.89
CA THR A 243 -2.29 4.58 0.63
C THR A 243 -1.31 3.49 1.01
N HIS A 244 -1.82 2.32 1.40
CA HIS A 244 -0.94 1.27 1.90
C HIS A 244 -0.02 0.70 0.81
N ASN A 245 -0.52 0.46 -0.41
CA ASN A 245 0.30 0.03 -1.56
C ASN A 245 0.34 1.13 -2.63
N TYR A 246 1.55 1.56 -3.01
CA TYR A 246 1.75 2.52 -4.10
C TYR A 246 3.15 2.42 -4.74
N MET A 247 4.22 2.61 -3.97
CA MET A 247 5.60 2.42 -4.44
C MET A 247 6.04 0.96 -4.24
N TYR A 248 6.96 0.50 -5.09
CA TYR A 248 7.68 -0.77 -4.93
C TYR A 248 9.12 -0.51 -4.43
N ASP A 249 9.85 -1.57 -4.05
CA ASP A 249 11.16 -1.45 -3.40
C ASP A 249 12.35 -1.29 -4.37
N ASP A 250 12.05 -1.11 -5.65
CA ASP A 250 12.98 -0.85 -6.76
C ASP A 250 12.85 0.58 -7.33
N ASP A 251 12.25 1.49 -6.55
CA ASP A 251 12.00 2.89 -6.92
C ASP A 251 11.01 3.08 -8.09
N THR A 252 10.21 2.06 -8.41
CA THR A 252 9.06 2.16 -9.32
C THR A 252 7.74 2.19 -8.55
N ARG A 253 6.64 2.54 -9.23
CA ARG A 253 5.29 2.35 -8.68
C ARG A 253 4.89 0.89 -8.82
N SER A 254 4.17 0.38 -7.83
CA SER A 254 3.61 -0.97 -7.86
C SER A 254 2.72 -1.12 -9.09
N GLY A 255 2.98 -2.16 -9.87
CA GLY A 255 2.32 -2.45 -11.14
C GLY A 255 2.27 -3.94 -11.48
N PRO A 256 1.84 -4.29 -12.71
CA PRO A 256 1.64 -5.67 -13.12
C PRO A 256 2.92 -6.53 -12.97
N GLY A 257 2.80 -7.68 -12.32
CA GLY A 257 3.91 -8.61 -12.09
C GLY A 257 4.59 -8.46 -10.72
N ASP A 258 4.31 -7.37 -10.00
CA ASP A 258 4.83 -7.19 -8.65
C ASP A 258 4.16 -8.11 -7.63
N LEU A 259 4.95 -8.62 -6.69
CA LEU A 259 4.50 -9.62 -5.72
C LEU A 259 3.39 -9.10 -4.80
N TYR A 260 3.51 -7.84 -4.38
CA TYR A 260 2.62 -7.21 -3.40
C TYR A 260 1.48 -6.40 -4.04
N ASN A 261 1.23 -6.59 -5.35
CA ASN A 261 0.20 -5.85 -6.06
C ASN A 261 -1.22 -6.27 -5.58
N PRO A 262 -2.10 -5.33 -5.20
CA PRO A 262 -3.49 -5.63 -4.82
C PRO A 262 -4.30 -6.36 -5.90
N LYS A 263 -3.96 -6.19 -7.18
CA LYS A 263 -4.57 -6.91 -8.30
C LYS A 263 -4.33 -8.41 -8.28
N ASN A 264 -3.30 -8.89 -7.57
CA ASN A 264 -3.09 -10.32 -7.35
C ASN A 264 -4.18 -10.94 -6.47
N PHE A 265 -4.85 -10.12 -5.64
CA PHE A 265 -5.99 -10.55 -4.83
C PHE A 265 -7.32 -10.31 -5.55
N ASN A 266 -7.50 -9.13 -6.14
CA ASN A 266 -8.68 -8.79 -6.93
C ASN A 266 -8.29 -7.79 -8.04
N SER A 267 -8.46 -8.19 -9.30
CA SER A 267 -8.08 -7.41 -10.48
C SER A 267 -8.80 -6.06 -10.63
N GLU A 268 -9.93 -5.87 -9.93
CA GLU A 268 -10.68 -4.60 -9.91
C GLU A 268 -10.06 -3.55 -8.96
N LEU A 269 -9.16 -3.96 -8.07
CA LEU A 269 -8.44 -3.03 -7.19
C LEU A 269 -7.38 -2.25 -7.98
N ASN A 270 -7.06 -1.06 -7.51
CA ASN A 270 -6.04 -0.20 -8.13
C ASN A 270 -4.69 -0.35 -7.41
N ASP A 271 -3.63 -0.50 -8.20
CA ASP A 271 -2.25 -0.47 -7.74
C ASP A 271 -1.65 0.95 -7.82
N GLY A 272 -0.35 1.07 -7.56
CA GLY A 272 0.34 2.36 -7.58
C GLY A 272 0.27 3.08 -8.91
N GLU A 273 0.43 2.35 -10.03
CA GLU A 273 0.36 2.93 -11.36
C GLU A 273 -1.06 3.36 -11.72
N ASP A 274 -2.08 2.58 -11.36
CA ASP A 274 -3.48 3.00 -11.53
C ASP A 274 -3.80 4.27 -10.74
N ILE A 275 -3.37 4.34 -9.47
CA ILE A 275 -3.60 5.52 -8.61
C ILE A 275 -2.85 6.74 -9.19
N TRP A 276 -1.67 6.54 -9.76
CA TRP A 276 -0.95 7.58 -10.49
C TRP A 276 -1.77 8.14 -11.66
N GLU A 277 -2.21 7.24 -12.54
CA GLU A 277 -2.93 7.58 -13.78
C GLU A 277 -4.33 8.15 -13.54
N LYS A 278 -5.04 7.65 -12.53
CA LYS A 278 -6.45 7.99 -12.26
C LYS A 278 -6.63 9.16 -11.30
N LEU A 279 -5.61 9.48 -10.49
CA LEU A 279 -5.70 10.50 -9.45
C LEU A 279 -4.45 11.39 -9.40
N VAL A 280 -3.30 10.84 -9.00
CA VAL A 280 -2.17 11.65 -8.51
C VAL A 280 -1.66 12.64 -9.56
N ARG A 281 -1.45 12.22 -10.81
CA ARG A 281 -0.89 13.11 -11.84
C ARG A 281 -1.85 14.21 -12.29
N ARG A 282 -3.16 14.06 -12.04
CA ARG A 282 -4.22 14.90 -12.60
C ARG A 282 -4.43 16.22 -11.85
N HIS A 283 -3.88 16.35 -10.65
CA HIS A 283 -4.15 17.51 -9.77
C HIS A 283 -2.87 18.32 -9.53
N LYS A 284 -2.93 19.61 -9.88
CA LYS A 284 -1.83 20.57 -9.71
C LYS A 284 -1.38 20.77 -8.26
N ASN A 285 -2.26 20.49 -7.31
CA ASN A 285 -2.04 20.70 -5.88
C ASN A 285 -1.59 19.44 -5.14
N ILE A 286 -1.51 18.27 -5.78
CA ILE A 286 -0.87 17.08 -5.20
C ILE A 286 0.65 17.21 -5.36
N PHE A 287 1.41 16.95 -4.29
CA PHE A 287 2.88 17.07 -4.33
C PHE A 287 3.62 15.92 -3.63
N LEU A 288 2.90 15.11 -2.84
CA LEU A 288 3.48 14.03 -2.05
C LEU A 288 2.54 12.82 -2.00
N VAL A 289 3.11 11.63 -2.14
CA VAL A 289 2.48 10.34 -1.90
C VAL A 289 3.30 9.55 -0.88
N LEU A 290 2.62 9.01 0.14
CA LEU A 290 3.21 8.17 1.19
C LEU A 290 2.59 6.77 1.17
N SER A 291 3.42 5.73 1.34
CA SER A 291 3.00 4.33 1.27
C SER A 291 3.87 3.37 2.06
N GLY A 292 3.32 2.19 2.36
CA GLY A 292 3.94 1.09 3.11
C GLY A 292 3.86 -0.24 2.34
N HIS A 293 3.45 -1.32 3.02
CA HIS A 293 3.11 -2.64 2.46
C HIS A 293 4.27 -3.48 1.89
N VAL A 294 5.13 -2.88 1.06
CA VAL A 294 6.20 -3.57 0.33
C VAL A 294 7.38 -3.85 1.25
N LYS A 295 7.76 -5.12 1.35
CA LYS A 295 8.67 -5.61 2.39
C LYS A 295 10.16 -5.59 2.05
N GLY A 296 10.53 -5.76 0.77
CA GLY A 296 11.87 -6.15 0.34
C GLY A 296 13.00 -5.30 0.93
N SER A 297 13.43 -4.23 0.26
CA SER A 297 14.30 -3.23 0.92
C SER A 297 13.56 -2.46 2.03
N GLY A 298 12.23 -2.42 1.96
CA GLY A 298 11.35 -1.66 2.86
C GLY A 298 11.37 -0.16 2.59
N THR A 299 11.96 0.27 1.48
CA THR A 299 12.05 1.69 1.09
C THR A 299 11.94 1.83 -0.41
N GLY A 300 11.47 2.98 -0.87
CA GLY A 300 11.43 3.32 -2.28
C GLY A 300 11.17 4.82 -2.43
N ARG A 301 11.70 5.43 -3.49
CA ARG A 301 11.57 6.86 -3.72
C ARG A 301 11.58 7.20 -5.20
N LEU A 302 10.53 7.89 -5.63
CA LEU A 302 10.41 8.43 -6.98
C LEU A 302 9.96 9.88 -6.93
N THR A 303 10.41 10.69 -7.89
CA THR A 303 9.80 11.99 -8.18
C THR A 303 9.36 11.98 -9.64
N SER A 304 8.08 12.28 -9.87
CA SER A 304 7.48 12.34 -11.20
C SER A 304 6.86 13.71 -11.42
N THR A 305 6.72 14.11 -12.69
CA THR A 305 6.03 15.34 -13.07
C THR A 305 4.56 15.03 -13.32
N GLY A 306 3.66 15.71 -12.62
CA GLY A 306 2.21 15.64 -12.88
C GLY A 306 1.82 16.38 -14.17
N ASP A 307 0.56 16.24 -14.59
CA ASP A 307 0.03 16.80 -15.84
C ASP A 307 0.10 18.33 -15.90
N HIS A 308 0.18 18.97 -14.73
CA HIS A 308 0.27 20.43 -14.59
C HIS A 308 1.70 20.93 -14.38
N GLY A 309 2.70 20.05 -14.56
CA GLY A 309 4.12 20.39 -14.40
C GLY A 309 4.62 20.42 -12.94
N ASN A 310 3.75 20.11 -11.97
CA ASN A 310 4.13 20.00 -10.56
C ASN A 310 4.99 18.75 -10.32
N ALA A 311 6.04 18.90 -9.50
CA ALA A 311 6.81 17.77 -9.00
C ALA A 311 6.01 17.03 -7.92
N ILE A 312 5.91 15.70 -8.04
CA ILE A 312 5.22 14.84 -7.10
C ILE A 312 6.20 13.79 -6.57
N HIS A 313 6.54 13.93 -5.29
CA HIS A 313 7.39 12.99 -4.57
C HIS A 313 6.57 11.80 -4.09
N GLN A 314 7.13 10.61 -4.21
CA GLN A 314 6.47 9.35 -3.88
C GLN A 314 7.44 8.55 -3.02
N ILE A 315 7.02 8.19 -1.80
CA ILE A 315 7.89 7.59 -0.80
C ILE A 315 7.25 6.31 -0.27
N LEU A 316 8.05 5.25 -0.21
CA LEU A 316 7.78 4.01 0.50
C LEU A 316 8.60 3.96 1.79
N ALA A 317 7.95 3.62 2.89
CA ALA A 317 8.60 3.19 4.12
C ALA A 317 7.87 1.97 4.69
N ASN A 318 8.62 0.90 4.97
CA ASN A 318 8.12 -0.28 5.63
C ASN A 318 9.24 -0.92 6.44
N TYR A 319 9.11 -0.92 7.76
CA TYR A 319 10.15 -1.44 8.65
C TYR A 319 9.78 -2.78 9.26
N GLN A 320 8.60 -3.34 8.97
CA GLN A 320 8.01 -4.46 9.72
C GLN A 320 8.90 -5.71 9.78
N MET A 321 9.77 -5.89 8.78
CA MET A 321 10.66 -7.04 8.65
C MET A 321 12.00 -6.87 9.40
N ARG A 322 12.21 -5.75 10.10
CA ARG A 322 13.40 -5.48 10.93
C ARG A 322 13.23 -6.08 12.34
N PRO A 323 14.33 -6.19 13.13
CA PRO A 323 14.24 -6.65 14.52
C PRO A 323 13.18 -5.91 15.33
N GLU A 324 12.62 -6.61 16.33
CA GLU A 324 11.56 -6.07 17.20
C GLU A 324 10.32 -5.57 16.43
N GLY A 325 10.06 -6.15 15.25
CA GLY A 325 8.93 -5.81 14.40
C GLY A 325 9.05 -4.47 13.68
N GLY A 326 10.27 -3.91 13.61
CA GLY A 326 10.52 -2.59 13.03
C GLY A 326 11.32 -1.65 13.92
N GLY A 327 11.69 -2.05 15.14
CA GLY A 327 12.56 -1.29 16.03
C GLY A 327 12.03 0.09 16.43
N GLY A 328 10.72 0.33 16.32
CA GLY A 328 10.09 1.61 16.63
C GLY A 328 10.36 2.72 15.61
N TYR A 329 10.90 2.42 14.43
CA TYR A 329 11.20 3.44 13.42
C TYR A 329 9.92 4.11 12.88
N LEU A 330 10.00 5.43 12.69
CA LEU A 330 9.03 6.30 12.03
C LEU A 330 9.75 7.23 11.04
N ARG A 331 9.02 7.87 10.13
CA ARG A 331 9.53 8.94 9.27
C ARG A 331 9.14 10.30 9.86
N ILE A 332 10.11 11.18 10.02
CA ILE A 332 9.90 12.61 10.29
C ILE A 332 10.05 13.34 8.95
N LEU A 333 9.00 14.04 8.55
CA LEU A 333 8.97 14.93 7.40
C LEU A 333 8.98 16.35 7.95
N ARG A 334 10.13 17.02 7.92
CA ARG A 334 10.27 18.41 8.35
C ARG A 334 10.16 19.34 7.14
N PHE A 335 9.15 20.20 7.16
CA PHE A 335 8.83 21.11 6.09
C PHE A 335 9.46 22.48 6.37
N SER A 336 10.21 22.99 5.40
CA SER A 336 10.83 24.31 5.45
C SER A 336 10.28 25.18 4.32
N PRO A 337 9.22 25.98 4.59
CA PRO A 337 8.60 26.80 3.56
C PRO A 337 9.55 27.85 2.97
N ALA A 338 10.38 28.48 3.82
CA ALA A 338 11.36 29.46 3.37
C ALA A 338 12.48 28.81 2.56
N GLY A 339 12.95 27.63 3.00
CA GLY A 339 13.96 26.85 2.30
C GLY A 339 13.46 26.15 1.03
N LYS A 340 12.14 26.06 0.82
CA LYS A 340 11.50 25.28 -0.25
C LYS A 340 11.96 23.82 -0.23
N LYS A 341 12.01 23.21 0.95
CA LYS A 341 12.50 21.86 1.18
C LYS A 341 11.61 21.05 2.11
N ILE A 342 11.66 19.73 1.93
CA ILE A 342 11.17 18.75 2.91
C ILE A 342 12.36 17.86 3.29
N PHE A 343 12.71 17.84 4.56
CA PHE A 343 13.76 16.97 5.09
C PHE A 343 13.12 15.68 5.59
N ILE A 344 13.53 14.55 5.01
CA ILE A 344 13.04 13.21 5.36
C ILE A 344 14.08 12.52 6.22
N ARG A 345 13.71 12.13 7.44
CA ARG A 345 14.59 11.41 8.37
C ARG A 345 13.87 10.22 8.96
N THR A 346 14.54 9.08 9.05
CA THR A 346 14.06 7.92 9.80
C THR A 346 14.61 7.97 11.23
N PHE A 347 13.72 7.93 12.22
CA PHE A 347 14.05 8.00 13.64
C PHE A 347 13.31 6.91 14.41
N SER A 348 13.96 6.31 15.41
CA SER A 348 13.31 5.41 16.38
C SER A 348 13.24 6.08 17.75
N PRO A 349 12.04 6.42 18.25
CA PRO A 349 11.87 6.81 19.64
C PRO A 349 12.25 5.71 20.63
N TYR A 350 12.18 4.44 20.23
CA TYR A 350 12.47 3.29 21.09
C TYR A 350 13.96 3.09 21.32
N HIS A 351 14.76 3.26 20.28
CA HIS A 351 16.23 3.21 20.39
C HIS A 351 16.87 4.58 20.63
N ASN A 352 16.09 5.66 20.53
CA ASN A 352 16.59 7.04 20.48
C ASN A 352 17.73 7.19 19.44
N ALA A 353 17.48 6.71 18.23
CA ALA A 353 18.48 6.63 17.16
C ALA A 353 17.93 7.12 15.82
N VAL A 354 18.78 7.80 15.07
CA VAL A 354 18.53 8.19 13.68
C VAL A 354 19.20 7.20 12.74
N CYS A 355 18.57 6.96 11.58
CA CYS A 355 19.18 6.22 10.51
C CYS A 355 19.75 7.17 9.45
N ILE A 356 21.03 6.96 9.14
CA ILE A 356 21.83 7.82 8.25
C ILE A 356 22.10 7.16 6.89
N SER A 357 21.52 5.98 6.64
CA SER A 357 21.58 5.37 5.30
C SER A 357 20.84 6.26 4.27
N PRO A 358 21.27 6.30 2.99
CA PRO A 358 20.73 7.24 2.00
C PRO A 358 19.22 7.12 1.70
N ASP A 359 18.67 5.92 1.83
CA ASP A 359 17.23 5.61 1.74
C ASP A 359 16.44 6.08 2.97
N HIS A 360 17.12 6.38 4.07
CA HIS A 360 16.54 6.77 5.35
C HIS A 360 16.73 8.26 5.69
N GLN A 361 17.65 8.93 5.00
CA GLN A 361 17.96 10.34 5.18
C GLN A 361 18.17 11.04 3.83
N PHE A 362 17.22 11.87 3.43
CA PHE A 362 17.30 12.64 2.20
C PHE A 362 16.40 13.87 2.24
N ASP A 363 16.60 14.78 1.30
CA ASP A 363 15.86 16.03 1.20
C ASP A 363 15.13 16.10 -0.15
N LEU A 364 13.97 16.74 -0.17
CA LEU A 364 13.14 16.93 -1.36
C LEU A 364 12.98 18.42 -1.62
N ASP A 365 13.02 18.82 -2.89
CA ASP A 365 12.58 20.15 -3.30
C ASP A 365 11.09 20.29 -3.08
N TRP A 366 10.62 21.45 -2.63
CA TRP A 366 9.21 21.68 -2.41
C TRP A 366 8.85 23.08 -2.84
N ALA A 367 8.13 23.16 -3.96
CA ALA A 367 7.48 24.39 -4.38
C ALA A 367 6.34 24.68 -3.40
N SER A 368 6.68 25.29 -2.26
CA SER A 368 5.68 25.74 -1.29
C SER A 368 4.69 26.68 -2.00
N PRO A 369 3.39 26.57 -1.69
CA PRO A 369 2.39 27.41 -2.33
C PRO A 369 2.58 28.86 -1.86
N PRO A 370 2.13 29.86 -2.63
CA PRO A 370 2.02 31.23 -2.12
C PRO A 370 1.19 31.21 -0.83
N ARG A 371 1.64 31.94 0.19
CA ARG A 371 0.94 32.06 1.47
C ARG A 371 -0.36 32.85 1.34
#